data_AF-A0A1H8DTJ2-F1
#
_entry.id   AF-A0A1H8DTJ2-F1
#
_cell.length_a   1.000
_cell.length_b   1.000
_cell.length_c   1.000
_cell.angle_alpha   90.00
_cell.angle_beta   90.00
_cell.angle_gamma   90.00
#
_symmetry.space_group_name_H-M   'P 1'
#
loop_
_entity.id
_entity.type
_entity.pdbx_description
1 polymer ?
#
loop_
_entity_poly.entity_id
_entity_poly.type
_entity_poly.pdbx_seq_one_letter_code
_entity_poly.pdbx_strand_id
1 'polypeptide(L)'
;MERDERIGWWISGIAHGCVILWAILGGMLFRPQPSHTVRTTDVATMSGAEFETYAAAARGAGPVGREATAAPAMPTPAEDDDGAAAPAEAVPPVAEAEAQPLPAPADAEAEPDLSDFTEPEPVDVASELPAPTDQPQVEEMPDAPAPAQPPVTEASPSQPALPQPDDSAQPLVPRSELALDGSPRPGTPPDGLVEAYEARLAAQEAASAEAARQAAAAAETARQAAEAEARQEAEQLAAEQEAERAAEERREAEARAEAERREAEVAERAEEQRAAEARAEEERRQAEARAAEERRAAEAAEREESERRAAEARAEEERRQAEREAEERRAAEAAEREEAERRAAEARAEEERRETERREAEARAEEERRAAEREAEERRAAEAEAERRRAMEDALREAQEGTAGADGTDMATTGTDPFGGAQRIEGGDGASAAQDPLAAALAGAMSQGRDSDTGGQAESNEVMPLAPSTIRPTVLPDPATEPEASTTRPGSLPMGEPLSLSEREAFRMALRPCWNLGALSVEASRMTVSVGFRMSPDGRPEPASLRLAGYRNGSEPAAQNAFEVASRAIRMCGRNGFDLPREKYGRWQEVVVDFRPDGIGFE
;
A
#
# COMPACT_ATOMS: atom_id res chain seq x y z
N MET A 1 38.11 27.29 -22.83
CA MET A 1 37.08 26.90 -21.85
C MET A 1 35.85 27.76 -22.06
N GLU A 2 34.89 27.13 -22.72
CA GLU A 2 33.52 27.62 -22.92
C GLU A 2 32.91 28.00 -21.55
N ARG A 3 31.91 28.89 -21.53
CA ARG A 3 31.24 29.25 -20.26
C ARG A 3 30.59 28.03 -19.60
N ASP A 4 30.13 27.08 -20.40
CA ASP A 4 29.41 25.90 -19.92
C ASP A 4 30.33 24.90 -19.19
N GLU A 5 31.59 24.76 -19.62
CA GLU A 5 32.58 23.93 -18.91
C GLU A 5 32.94 24.50 -17.53
N ARG A 6 32.98 25.83 -17.40
CA ARG A 6 33.23 26.48 -16.10
C ARG A 6 32.05 26.33 -15.16
N ILE A 7 30.83 26.42 -15.66
CA ILE A 7 29.61 26.22 -14.85
C ILE A 7 29.51 24.76 -14.39
N GLY A 8 29.83 23.79 -15.27
CA GLY A 8 29.85 22.38 -14.91
C GLY A 8 30.85 22.04 -13.79
N TRP A 9 32.05 22.62 -13.83
CA TRP A 9 33.05 22.43 -12.78
C TRP A 9 32.62 23.04 -11.44
N TRP A 10 31.96 24.20 -11.45
CA TRP A 10 31.42 24.84 -10.25
C TRP A 10 30.28 24.05 -9.62
N ILE A 11 29.32 23.56 -10.43
CA ILE A 11 28.20 22.76 -9.92
C ILE A 11 28.72 21.44 -9.32
N SER A 12 29.65 20.78 -10.02
CA SER A 12 30.27 19.55 -9.51
C SER A 12 31.05 19.81 -8.22
N GLY A 13 31.83 20.90 -8.15
CA GLY A 13 32.56 21.27 -6.95
C GLY A 13 31.66 21.56 -5.75
N ILE A 14 30.55 22.26 -5.96
CA ILE A 14 29.56 22.54 -4.91
C ILE A 14 28.88 21.25 -4.45
N ALA A 15 28.49 20.36 -5.38
CA ALA A 15 27.86 19.09 -5.03
C ALA A 15 28.78 18.22 -4.17
N HIS A 16 30.05 18.08 -4.54
CA HIS A 16 31.02 17.31 -3.74
C HIS A 16 31.31 18.00 -2.39
N GLY A 17 31.40 19.33 -2.37
CA GLY A 17 31.57 20.11 -1.14
C GLY A 17 30.43 19.88 -0.14
N CYS A 18 29.18 19.86 -0.61
CA CYS A 18 28.01 19.58 0.22
C CYS A 18 28.01 18.15 0.77
N VAL A 19 28.40 17.15 -0.01
CA VAL A 19 28.47 15.75 0.45
C VAL A 19 29.55 15.58 1.52
N ILE A 20 30.73 16.17 1.32
CA ILE A 20 31.83 16.11 2.30
C ILE A 20 31.42 16.84 3.60
N LEU A 21 30.82 18.02 3.49
CA LEU A 21 30.34 18.77 4.66
C LEU A 21 29.26 17.99 5.41
N TRP A 22 28.34 17.36 4.70
CA TRP A 22 27.31 16.51 5.29
C TRP A 22 27.91 15.28 6.00
N ALA A 23 28.93 14.63 5.43
CA ALA A 23 29.62 13.51 6.08
C ALA A 23 30.34 13.93 7.37
N ILE A 24 31.00 15.10 7.38
CA ILE A 24 31.68 15.63 8.57
C ILE A 24 30.65 16.01 9.65
N LEU A 25 29.59 16.71 9.27
CA LEU A 25 28.57 17.18 10.21
C LEU A 25 27.72 16.02 10.75
N GLY A 26 27.40 15.05 9.88
CA GLY A 26 26.73 13.80 10.25
C GLY A 26 27.57 12.95 11.19
N GLY A 27 28.88 12.84 10.96
CA GLY A 27 29.80 12.12 11.85
C GLY A 27 30.00 12.78 13.23
N MET A 28 29.87 14.11 13.33
CA MET A 28 29.92 14.80 14.63
C MET A 28 28.61 14.73 15.41
N LEU A 29 27.46 14.80 14.73
CA LEU A 29 26.15 14.82 15.38
C LEU A 29 25.60 13.41 15.69
N PHE A 30 26.00 12.40 14.91
CA PHE A 30 25.57 11.00 15.05
C PHE A 30 26.75 10.07 15.29
N ARG A 31 27.50 10.29 16.38
CA ARG A 31 28.49 9.29 16.81
C ARG A 31 27.76 7.99 17.17
N PRO A 32 28.14 6.84 16.59
CA PRO A 32 27.58 5.56 17.00
C PRO A 32 27.89 5.36 18.49
N GLN A 33 26.83 5.18 19.29
CA GLN A 33 26.99 4.77 20.68
C GLN A 33 27.69 3.40 20.70
N PRO A 34 28.67 3.16 21.58
CA PRO A 34 29.26 1.84 21.72
C PRO A 34 28.14 0.85 22.07
N SER A 35 27.89 -0.11 21.19
CA SER A 35 26.95 -1.20 21.45
C SER A 35 27.37 -1.90 22.73
N HIS A 36 26.50 -1.91 23.74
CA HIS A 36 26.70 -2.71 24.94
C HIS A 36 26.99 -4.14 24.49
N THR A 37 28.18 -4.65 24.82
CA THR A 37 28.49 -6.07 24.64
C THR A 37 27.44 -6.86 25.40
N VAL A 38 26.63 -7.62 24.69
CA VAL A 38 25.70 -8.58 25.27
C VAL A 38 26.51 -9.43 26.25
N ARG A 39 26.22 -9.32 27.55
CA ARG A 39 26.70 -10.30 28.51
C ARG A 39 25.91 -11.56 28.26
N THR A 40 26.45 -12.44 27.43
CA THR A 40 26.00 -13.82 27.37
C THR A 40 26.34 -14.44 28.72
N THR A 41 25.31 -14.87 29.44
CA THR A 41 25.50 -15.86 30.51
C THR A 41 25.83 -17.17 29.82
N ASP A 42 27.07 -17.64 29.96
CA ASP A 42 27.44 -18.97 29.51
C ASP A 42 26.63 -19.99 30.31
N VAL A 43 25.63 -20.59 29.65
CA VAL A 43 24.96 -21.78 30.16
C VAL A 43 25.86 -22.94 29.81
N ALA A 44 26.85 -23.19 30.68
CA ALA A 44 27.64 -24.40 30.62
C ALA A 44 26.75 -25.57 31.05
N THR A 45 26.64 -26.58 30.20
CA THR A 45 26.13 -27.89 30.60
C THR A 45 27.10 -28.44 31.65
N MET A 46 26.66 -28.46 32.91
CA MET A 46 27.42 -29.00 34.03
C MET A 46 27.78 -30.44 33.70
N SER A 47 29.07 -30.78 33.74
CA SER A 47 29.51 -32.15 33.45
C SER A 47 28.93 -33.11 34.49
N GLY A 48 28.70 -34.38 34.12
CA GLY A 48 28.15 -35.37 35.07
C GLY A 48 28.93 -35.46 36.39
N ALA A 49 30.25 -35.26 36.33
CA ALA A 49 31.12 -35.24 37.51
C ALA A 49 30.91 -34.01 38.42
N GLU A 50 30.58 -32.84 37.85
CA GLU A 50 30.22 -31.65 38.63
C GLU A 50 28.82 -31.80 39.26
N PHE A 51 27.90 -32.48 38.57
CA PHE A 51 26.60 -32.83 39.14
C PHE A 51 26.72 -33.81 40.31
N GLU A 52 27.54 -34.84 40.20
CA GLU A 52 27.78 -35.77 41.31
C GLU A 52 28.43 -35.10 42.52
N THR A 53 29.34 -34.14 42.31
CA THR A 53 29.98 -33.41 43.41
C THR A 53 29.01 -32.47 44.12
N TYR A 54 28.14 -31.76 43.41
CA TYR A 54 27.07 -30.95 44.03
C TYR A 54 25.98 -31.82 44.68
N ALA A 55 25.61 -32.96 44.08
CA ALA A 55 24.65 -33.90 44.65
C ALA A 55 25.22 -34.66 45.86
N ALA A 56 26.53 -34.91 45.91
CA ALA A 56 27.21 -35.44 47.08
C ALA A 56 27.32 -34.40 48.20
N ALA A 57 27.57 -33.13 47.87
CA ALA A 57 27.53 -32.03 48.83
C ALA A 57 26.13 -31.82 49.43
N ALA A 58 25.08 -31.92 48.62
CA ALA A 58 23.69 -31.85 49.09
C ALA A 58 23.29 -33.06 49.97
N ARG A 59 23.90 -34.22 49.76
CA ARG A 59 23.75 -35.42 50.61
C ARG A 59 24.72 -35.45 51.81
N GLY A 60 25.52 -34.41 51.99
CA GLY A 60 26.45 -34.28 53.12
C GLY A 60 27.68 -35.21 53.06
N ALA A 61 28.01 -35.76 51.88
CA ALA A 61 29.03 -36.79 51.69
C ALA A 61 30.18 -36.35 50.76
N GLY A 62 30.51 -35.04 50.72
CA GLY A 62 31.77 -34.54 50.15
C GLY A 62 32.82 -34.33 51.25
N PRO A 63 34.13 -34.26 50.93
CA PRO A 63 35.17 -33.99 51.92
C PRO A 63 35.01 -32.57 52.46
N VAL A 64 34.32 -32.43 53.59
CA VAL A 64 34.18 -31.15 54.29
C VAL A 64 35.47 -30.87 55.06
N GLY A 65 36.16 -29.80 54.70
CA GLY A 65 37.15 -29.18 55.57
C GLY A 65 36.49 -28.78 56.89
N ARG A 66 37.21 -28.87 58.01
CA ARG A 66 36.69 -28.73 59.40
C ARG A 66 36.11 -27.35 59.77
N GLU A 67 35.81 -26.47 58.82
CA GLU A 67 35.34 -25.11 59.07
C GLU A 67 33.97 -24.77 58.46
N ALA A 68 33.28 -25.69 57.79
CA ALA A 68 31.99 -25.41 57.12
C ALA A 68 30.72 -25.78 57.93
N THR A 69 30.75 -25.66 59.26
CA THR A 69 29.53 -25.65 60.10
C THR A 69 29.26 -24.25 60.62
N ALA A 70 28.70 -23.41 59.77
CA ALA A 70 28.03 -22.19 60.18
C ALA A 70 26.76 -22.02 59.33
N ALA A 71 25.62 -22.40 59.89
CA ALA A 71 24.32 -22.09 59.32
C ALA A 71 24.08 -20.57 59.43
N PRO A 72 23.70 -19.86 58.36
CA PRO A 72 23.27 -18.47 58.47
C PRO A 72 21.90 -18.42 59.17
N ALA A 73 21.84 -17.70 60.29
CA ALA A 73 20.60 -17.45 61.03
C ALA A 73 19.64 -16.59 60.19
N MET A 74 18.41 -17.08 59.98
CA MET A 74 17.32 -16.25 59.45
C MET A 74 16.76 -15.34 60.56
N PRO A 75 16.39 -14.08 60.27
CA PRO A 75 15.72 -13.22 61.23
C PRO A 75 14.28 -13.69 61.47
N THR A 76 13.91 -13.77 62.75
CA THR A 76 12.57 -14.13 63.24
C THR A 76 11.56 -12.99 62.97
N PRO A 77 10.33 -13.30 62.51
CA PRO A 77 9.24 -12.33 62.43
C PRO A 77 8.73 -11.96 63.83
N ALA A 78 8.21 -10.74 63.98
CA ALA A 78 7.68 -10.20 65.22
C ALA A 78 6.42 -10.94 65.68
N GLU A 79 6.34 -11.21 66.98
CA GLU A 79 5.24 -11.84 67.68
C GLU A 79 4.12 -10.81 67.93
N ASP A 80 2.93 -11.07 67.40
CA ASP A 80 1.68 -10.51 67.93
C ASP A 80 1.07 -11.56 68.88
N ASP A 81 0.94 -11.17 70.14
CA ASP A 81 0.41 -11.94 71.26
C ASP A 81 -1.11 -11.67 71.34
N ASP A 82 -1.93 -12.67 71.06
CA ASP A 82 -3.28 -12.76 71.63
C ASP A 82 -3.72 -14.23 71.67
N GLY A 83 -3.78 -14.76 72.89
CA GLY A 83 -3.91 -16.17 73.16
C GLY A 83 -5.29 -16.79 72.92
N ALA A 84 -5.28 -18.04 72.49
CA ALA A 84 -6.34 -19.02 72.81
C ALA A 84 -5.84 -20.46 72.59
N ALA A 85 -5.87 -21.24 73.66
CA ALA A 85 -5.96 -22.71 73.78
C ALA A 85 -5.30 -23.61 72.71
N ALA A 86 -4.34 -24.44 73.16
CA ALA A 86 -3.80 -25.56 72.40
C ALA A 86 -4.86 -26.63 72.07
N PRO A 87 -5.02 -27.06 70.81
CA PRO A 87 -5.76 -28.28 70.49
C PRO A 87 -4.84 -29.51 70.52
N ALA A 88 -5.39 -30.58 71.08
CA ALA A 88 -4.77 -31.86 71.38
C ALA A 88 -4.27 -32.63 70.13
N GLU A 89 -3.31 -33.54 70.36
CA GLU A 89 -2.83 -34.55 69.41
C GLU A 89 -4.00 -35.32 68.77
N ALA A 90 -4.11 -35.22 67.45
CA ALA A 90 -5.01 -36.06 66.66
C ALA A 90 -4.32 -37.38 66.33
N VAL A 91 -4.83 -38.45 66.96
CA VAL A 91 -4.56 -39.85 66.63
C VAL A 91 -5.06 -40.13 65.19
N PRO A 92 -4.28 -40.82 64.34
CA PRO A 92 -4.72 -41.15 62.98
C PRO A 92 -5.88 -42.16 63.01
N PRO A 93 -6.94 -42.00 62.19
CA PRO A 93 -8.06 -42.91 62.18
C PRO A 93 -7.69 -44.26 61.53
N VAL A 94 -8.17 -45.31 62.18
CA VAL A 94 -8.12 -46.71 61.75
C VAL A 94 -9.05 -46.87 60.55
N ALA A 95 -8.56 -47.46 59.45
CA ALA A 95 -9.37 -47.72 58.26
C ALA A 95 -10.31 -48.89 58.52
N GLU A 96 -11.54 -48.58 58.94
CA GLU A 96 -12.66 -49.52 58.96
C GLU A 96 -13.25 -49.67 57.56
N ALA A 97 -13.50 -50.92 57.21
CA ALA A 97 -13.98 -51.37 55.92
C ALA A 97 -15.47 -51.01 55.72
N GLU A 98 -15.76 -49.98 54.93
CA GLU A 98 -17.07 -49.78 54.30
C GLU A 98 -16.90 -49.15 52.90
N ALA A 99 -16.60 -49.98 51.90
CA ALA A 99 -16.78 -49.60 50.51
C ALA A 99 -18.28 -49.70 50.16
N GLN A 100 -18.96 -48.57 50.09
CA GLN A 100 -20.29 -48.53 49.45
C GLN A 100 -20.13 -48.73 47.94
N PRO A 101 -20.82 -49.71 47.32
CA PRO A 101 -20.77 -49.89 45.88
C PRO A 101 -21.58 -48.77 45.19
N LEU A 102 -20.90 -48.01 44.33
CA LEU A 102 -21.54 -47.08 43.40
C LEU A 102 -22.49 -47.85 42.47
N PRO A 103 -23.69 -47.32 42.15
CA PRO A 103 -24.57 -47.94 41.16
C PRO A 103 -23.95 -47.88 39.76
N ALA A 104 -23.95 -49.01 39.06
CA ALA A 104 -23.49 -49.09 37.67
C ALA A 104 -24.38 -48.23 36.75
N PRO A 105 -23.81 -47.50 35.78
CA PRO A 105 -24.60 -46.74 34.82
C PRO A 105 -25.45 -47.70 33.96
N ALA A 106 -26.71 -47.32 33.76
CA ALA A 106 -27.65 -48.00 32.90
C ALA A 106 -27.32 -47.74 31.43
N ASP A 107 -27.39 -48.81 30.65
CA ASP A 107 -27.43 -48.90 29.19
C ASP A 107 -26.22 -48.35 28.42
N ALA A 108 -25.46 -49.28 27.83
CA ALA A 108 -24.51 -48.98 26.77
C ALA A 108 -25.28 -48.43 25.57
N GLU A 109 -24.98 -47.18 25.17
CA GLU A 109 -25.44 -46.65 23.90
C GLU A 109 -25.01 -47.60 22.77
N ALA A 110 -25.94 -47.93 21.88
CA ALA A 110 -25.68 -48.79 20.74
C ALA A 110 -24.56 -48.20 19.88
N GLU A 111 -23.58 -49.02 19.52
CA GLU A 111 -22.53 -48.68 18.56
C GLU A 111 -23.16 -48.03 17.32
N PRO A 112 -22.64 -46.89 16.84
CA PRO A 112 -23.14 -46.28 15.63
C PRO A 112 -22.99 -47.24 14.44
N ASP A 113 -24.08 -47.45 13.70
CA ASP A 113 -24.14 -48.33 12.53
C ASP A 113 -23.30 -47.75 11.37
N LEU A 114 -22.14 -48.37 11.12
CA LEU A 114 -21.19 -47.98 10.07
C LEU A 114 -21.49 -48.59 8.70
N SER A 115 -22.66 -49.20 8.51
CA SER A 115 -23.03 -49.92 7.27
C SER A 115 -23.17 -49.05 6.02
N ASP A 116 -23.18 -47.72 6.16
CA ASP A 116 -23.28 -46.76 5.03
C ASP A 116 -21.90 -46.37 4.43
N PHE A 117 -20.79 -46.84 5.02
CA PHE A 117 -19.45 -46.65 4.45
C PHE A 117 -19.11 -47.81 3.51
N THR A 118 -19.38 -47.63 2.21
CA THR A 118 -18.76 -48.47 1.18
C THR A 118 -17.26 -48.21 1.16
N GLU A 119 -16.48 -49.25 1.43
CA GLU A 119 -15.01 -49.23 1.39
C GLU A 119 -14.54 -48.94 -0.04
N PRO A 120 -13.90 -47.78 -0.32
CA PRO A 120 -13.28 -47.55 -1.62
C PRO A 120 -12.04 -48.43 -1.76
N GLU A 121 -11.79 -48.94 -2.98
CA GLU A 121 -10.56 -49.71 -3.25
C GLU A 121 -9.31 -48.92 -2.84
N PRO A 122 -8.31 -49.57 -2.23
CA PRO A 122 -7.13 -48.88 -1.72
C PRO A 122 -6.36 -48.25 -2.88
N VAL A 123 -6.24 -46.94 -2.84
CA VAL A 123 -5.24 -46.18 -3.60
C VAL A 123 -4.00 -46.03 -2.72
N ASP A 124 -2.88 -46.60 -3.16
CA ASP A 124 -1.58 -46.45 -2.52
C ASP A 124 -1.15 -44.98 -2.53
N VAL A 125 -1.32 -44.30 -1.39
CA VAL A 125 -0.78 -42.96 -1.14
C VAL A 125 0.24 -43.05 -0.02
N ALA A 126 1.53 -42.99 -0.39
CA ALA A 126 2.63 -42.88 0.54
C ALA A 126 2.48 -41.59 1.36
N SER A 127 2.08 -41.74 2.62
CA SER A 127 2.01 -40.66 3.60
C SER A 127 2.87 -41.06 4.79
N GLU A 128 4.09 -40.55 4.85
CA GLU A 128 4.92 -40.62 6.06
C GLU A 128 4.51 -39.50 7.01
N LEU A 129 3.95 -39.87 8.16
CA LEU A 129 3.89 -39.04 9.35
C LEU A 129 4.09 -39.96 10.57
N PRO A 130 5.03 -39.64 11.47
CA PRO A 130 5.35 -40.49 12.62
C PRO A 130 4.54 -40.09 13.86
N ALA A 131 4.09 -41.09 14.60
CA ALA A 131 3.74 -41.00 16.02
C ALA A 131 3.81 -42.41 16.64
N PRO A 132 3.81 -42.53 17.97
CA PRO A 132 4.78 -42.04 18.94
C PRO A 132 5.43 -43.25 19.64
N THR A 133 6.53 -43.07 20.38
CA THR A 133 6.99 -44.13 21.31
C THR A 133 7.19 -43.58 22.70
N ASP A 134 6.49 -44.26 23.59
CA ASP A 134 6.51 -44.12 25.04
C ASP A 134 7.87 -44.39 25.66
N GLN A 135 7.95 -43.90 26.89
CA GLN A 135 9.06 -43.81 27.83
C GLN A 135 9.74 -45.14 28.24
N PRO A 136 10.93 -45.04 28.88
CA PRO A 136 11.94 -46.08 28.93
C PRO A 136 11.73 -47.09 30.07
N GLN A 137 12.18 -48.32 29.84
CA GLN A 137 12.33 -49.37 30.84
C GLN A 137 13.81 -49.54 31.17
N VAL A 138 14.14 -49.35 32.46
CA VAL A 138 15.21 -49.98 33.25
C VAL A 138 16.63 -49.96 32.63
N GLU A 139 17.43 -49.00 33.06
CA GLU A 139 18.89 -49.01 32.85
C GLU A 139 19.58 -49.59 34.09
N GLU A 140 20.02 -50.84 33.97
CA GLU A 140 20.96 -51.49 34.88
C GLU A 140 22.38 -51.23 34.35
N MET A 141 23.19 -50.56 35.18
CA MET A 141 24.65 -50.53 35.29
C MET A 141 25.53 -50.86 34.05
N PRO A 142 26.45 -49.96 33.63
CA PRO A 142 27.59 -50.36 32.82
C PRO A 142 28.68 -51.04 33.66
N ASP A 143 29.14 -52.21 33.19
CA ASP A 143 30.32 -52.92 33.68
C ASP A 143 31.63 -52.25 33.22
N ALA A 144 32.70 -52.50 33.97
CA ALA A 144 33.89 -51.67 34.12
C ALA A 144 34.89 -51.64 32.93
N PRO A 145 35.70 -50.57 32.79
CA PRO A 145 36.92 -50.59 32.00
C PRO A 145 38.08 -51.31 32.71
N ALA A 146 38.92 -51.95 31.89
CA ALA A 146 40.09 -52.77 32.22
C ALA A 146 41.13 -52.14 33.17
N PRO A 147 41.91 -52.96 33.90
CA PRO A 147 42.83 -52.51 34.94
C PRO A 147 44.09 -51.82 34.38
N ALA A 148 44.33 -50.59 34.85
CA ALA A 148 45.62 -49.90 34.74
C ALA A 148 46.59 -50.38 35.83
N GLN A 149 47.88 -50.31 35.50
CA GLN A 149 49.00 -50.85 36.27
C GLN A 149 49.15 -50.27 37.68
N PRO A 150 49.66 -51.06 38.66
CA PRO A 150 49.87 -50.57 40.02
C PRO A 150 51.06 -49.59 40.11
N PRO A 151 50.87 -48.40 40.69
CA PRO A 151 51.98 -47.53 41.07
C PRO A 151 52.64 -47.98 42.37
N VAL A 152 53.97 -47.85 42.40
CA VAL A 152 54.85 -47.87 43.56
C VAL A 152 54.26 -47.11 44.75
N THR A 153 54.18 -47.78 45.90
CA THR A 153 53.78 -47.16 47.18
C THR A 153 54.99 -47.04 48.10
N GLU A 154 55.40 -45.80 48.35
CA GLU A 154 56.31 -45.42 49.43
C GLU A 154 55.68 -45.68 50.82
N ALA A 155 56.58 -45.85 51.78
CA ALA A 155 56.42 -46.14 53.20
C ALA A 155 55.14 -45.63 53.90
N SER A 156 54.48 -46.53 54.63
CA SER A 156 53.64 -46.21 55.79
C SER A 156 54.26 -46.72 57.09
N PRO A 157 54.10 -46.00 58.22
CA PRO A 157 54.91 -46.16 59.43
C PRO A 157 54.45 -47.29 60.34
N SER A 158 55.41 -47.71 61.16
CA SER A 158 55.45 -48.84 62.09
C SER A 158 54.33 -48.87 63.15
N GLN A 159 53.84 -50.09 63.43
CA GLN A 159 53.21 -50.48 64.70
C GLN A 159 53.54 -51.96 65.03
N PRO A 160 53.48 -52.38 66.32
CA PRO A 160 54.61 -52.99 67.01
C PRO A 160 54.71 -54.51 66.85
N ALA A 161 55.95 -54.99 66.91
CA ALA A 161 56.32 -56.40 66.87
C ALA A 161 55.65 -57.22 67.98
N LEU A 162 54.97 -58.29 67.57
CA LEU A 162 54.67 -59.42 68.45
C LEU A 162 55.97 -60.18 68.75
N PRO A 163 56.21 -60.62 70.00
CA PRO A 163 57.46 -61.25 70.40
C PRO A 163 57.68 -62.58 69.66
N GLN A 164 58.85 -62.70 69.04
CA GLN A 164 59.37 -63.94 68.46
C GLN A 164 59.56 -64.98 69.58
N PRO A 165 59.00 -66.20 69.46
CA PRO A 165 59.42 -67.30 70.31
C PRO A 165 60.85 -67.71 69.95
N ASP A 166 61.71 -67.77 70.97
CA ASP A 166 63.10 -68.22 70.92
C ASP A 166 63.24 -69.59 70.23
N ASP A 167 64.09 -69.62 69.21
CA ASP A 167 64.55 -70.83 68.54
C ASP A 167 65.66 -71.47 69.39
N SER A 168 65.27 -72.07 70.51
CA SER A 168 66.09 -73.03 71.25
C SER A 168 65.22 -73.96 72.09
N ALA A 169 64.35 -74.71 71.41
CA ALA A 169 63.74 -75.91 71.96
C ALA A 169 63.88 -77.04 70.94
N GLN A 170 64.79 -77.97 71.20
CA GLN A 170 64.75 -79.28 70.52
C GLN A 170 63.32 -79.84 70.70
N PRO A 171 62.67 -80.38 69.65
CA PRO A 171 61.37 -80.99 69.82
C PRO A 171 61.52 -82.22 70.72
N LEU A 172 61.27 -82.05 72.02
CA LEU A 172 60.95 -83.14 72.92
C LEU A 172 59.62 -83.72 72.45
N VAL A 173 59.69 -84.79 71.66
CA VAL A 173 58.57 -85.68 71.41
C VAL A 173 57.86 -85.97 72.75
N PRO A 174 56.56 -85.65 72.90
CA PRO A 174 55.85 -85.99 74.12
C PRO A 174 55.78 -87.51 74.23
N ARG A 175 56.57 -88.08 75.14
CA ARG A 175 56.35 -89.47 75.57
C ARG A 175 55.09 -89.46 76.41
N SER A 176 54.01 -89.98 75.84
CA SER A 176 52.80 -90.33 76.56
C SER A 176 53.14 -91.20 77.78
N GLU A 177 52.73 -90.78 78.98
CA GLU A 177 52.80 -91.56 80.24
C GLU A 177 51.88 -92.81 80.23
N LEU A 178 51.20 -93.08 79.12
CA LEU A 178 50.43 -94.31 78.82
C LEU A 178 51.18 -95.27 77.87
N ALA A 179 52.47 -95.04 77.63
CA ALA A 179 53.32 -95.99 76.91
C ALA A 179 53.55 -97.24 77.78
N LEU A 180 52.70 -98.25 77.59
CA LEU A 180 52.91 -99.59 78.11
C LEU A 180 54.29 -100.11 77.62
N ASP A 181 55.24 -100.28 78.54
CA ASP A 181 56.61 -100.80 78.33
C ASP A 181 56.65 -102.31 77.94
N GLY A 182 55.53 -102.84 77.46
CA GLY A 182 55.33 -104.27 77.21
C GLY A 182 54.42 -104.58 76.02
N SER A 183 54.36 -103.71 75.02
CA SER A 183 53.70 -104.08 73.76
C SER A 183 54.61 -105.05 72.99
N PRO A 184 54.14 -106.28 72.64
CA PRO A 184 54.93 -107.19 71.84
C PRO A 184 55.32 -106.46 70.55
N ARG A 185 56.61 -106.47 70.21
CA ARG A 185 57.08 -105.91 68.93
C ARG A 185 56.12 -106.42 67.84
N PRO A 186 55.54 -105.53 67.02
CA PRO A 186 54.70 -105.98 65.92
C PRO A 186 55.51 -107.04 65.16
N GLY A 187 54.88 -108.19 64.91
CA GLY A 187 55.50 -109.26 64.15
C GLY A 187 56.06 -108.69 62.85
N THR A 188 57.13 -109.30 62.34
CA THR A 188 57.71 -108.93 61.04
C THR A 188 56.57 -108.70 60.05
N PRO A 189 56.52 -107.52 59.39
CA PRO A 189 55.51 -107.24 58.38
C PRO A 189 55.47 -108.41 57.39
N PRO A 190 54.30 -108.87 56.93
CA PRO A 190 54.25 -109.91 55.92
C PRO A 190 55.12 -109.50 54.72
N ASP A 191 55.96 -110.42 54.26
CA ASP A 191 56.88 -110.19 53.14
C ASP A 191 56.10 -109.66 51.92
N GLY A 192 56.60 -108.60 51.27
CA GLY A 192 56.00 -108.01 50.07
C GLY A 192 55.06 -106.81 50.27
N LEU A 193 54.81 -106.35 51.51
CA LEU A 193 53.93 -105.19 51.75
C LEU A 193 54.45 -103.87 51.20
N VAL A 194 55.77 -103.65 51.24
CA VAL A 194 56.40 -102.42 50.73
C VAL A 194 56.27 -102.41 49.20
N GLU A 195 56.55 -103.53 48.56
CA GLU A 195 56.40 -103.72 47.12
C GLU A 195 54.94 -103.54 46.67
N ALA A 196 53.97 -104.05 47.43
CA ALA A 196 52.54 -103.87 47.16
C ALA A 196 52.09 -102.40 47.35
N TYR A 197 52.63 -101.71 48.35
CA TYR A 197 52.37 -100.29 48.59
C TYR A 197 52.97 -99.41 47.48
N GLU A 198 54.22 -99.66 47.09
CA GLU A 198 54.91 -98.99 45.99
C GLU A 198 54.21 -99.23 44.65
N ALA A 199 53.75 -100.47 44.38
CA ALA A 199 52.98 -100.78 43.18
C ALA A 199 51.63 -100.02 43.13
N ARG A 200 50.95 -99.88 44.28
CA ARG A 200 49.72 -99.10 44.37
C ARG A 200 49.97 -97.60 44.17
N LEU A 201 51.07 -97.07 44.71
CA LEU A 201 51.46 -95.67 44.52
C LEU A 201 51.77 -95.40 43.04
N ALA A 202 52.55 -96.27 42.40
CA ALA A 202 52.85 -96.19 40.97
C ALA A 202 51.59 -96.29 40.09
N ALA A 203 50.63 -97.15 40.46
CA ALA A 203 49.34 -97.23 39.78
C ALA A 203 48.49 -95.96 39.97
N GLN A 204 48.52 -95.35 41.17
CA GLN A 204 47.84 -94.09 41.45
C GLN A 204 48.46 -92.92 40.68
N GLU A 205 49.80 -92.86 40.59
CA GLU A 205 50.53 -91.87 39.79
C GLU A 205 50.27 -92.05 38.28
N ALA A 206 50.21 -93.29 37.79
CA ALA A 206 49.87 -93.57 36.40
C ALA A 206 48.42 -93.15 36.07
N ALA A 207 47.47 -93.44 36.97
CA ALA A 207 46.07 -93.03 36.83
C ALA A 207 45.91 -91.51 36.91
N SER A 208 46.65 -90.83 37.80
CA SER A 208 46.62 -89.36 37.88
C SER A 208 47.26 -88.71 36.65
N ALA A 209 48.34 -89.29 36.11
CA ALA A 209 48.96 -88.82 34.87
C ALA A 209 48.03 -89.03 33.65
N GLU A 210 47.28 -90.13 33.59
CA GLU A 210 46.27 -90.34 32.56
C GLU A 210 45.10 -89.35 32.69
N ALA A 211 44.57 -89.15 33.91
CA ALA A 211 43.54 -88.16 34.18
C ALA A 211 44.02 -86.73 33.81
N ALA A 212 45.27 -86.38 34.10
CA ALA A 212 45.85 -85.10 33.71
C ALA A 212 45.96 -84.94 32.19
N ARG A 213 46.34 -86.00 31.46
CA ARG A 213 46.35 -86.00 29.99
C ARG A 213 44.94 -85.84 29.41
N GLN A 214 43.95 -86.54 29.96
CA GLN A 214 42.55 -86.42 29.55
C GLN A 214 42.00 -85.00 29.85
N ALA A 215 42.32 -84.44 31.01
CA ALA A 215 41.94 -83.07 31.37
C ALA A 215 42.61 -82.03 30.46
N ALA A 216 43.88 -82.22 30.10
CA ALA A 216 44.57 -81.35 29.16
C ALA A 216 43.96 -81.41 27.75
N ALA A 217 43.64 -82.60 27.25
CA ALA A 217 42.96 -82.78 25.97
C ALA A 217 41.55 -82.14 25.98
N ALA A 218 40.79 -82.33 27.06
CA ALA A 218 39.49 -81.70 27.23
C ALA A 218 39.59 -80.16 27.27
N ALA A 219 40.58 -79.63 27.97
CA ALA A 219 40.84 -78.19 28.03
C ALA A 219 41.24 -77.63 26.65
N GLU A 220 42.01 -78.36 25.85
CA GLU A 220 42.35 -77.98 24.48
C GLU A 220 41.09 -77.95 23.58
N THR A 221 40.23 -78.99 23.66
CA THR A 221 38.97 -79.00 22.91
C THR A 221 38.02 -77.87 23.32
N ALA A 222 37.96 -77.53 24.62
CA ALA A 222 37.16 -76.42 25.13
C ALA A 222 37.69 -75.06 24.64
N ARG A 223 39.02 -74.88 24.58
CA ARG A 223 39.64 -73.68 24.00
C ARG A 223 39.34 -73.56 22.51
N GLN A 224 39.44 -74.65 21.75
CA GLN A 224 39.11 -74.65 20.32
C GLN A 224 37.63 -74.33 20.07
N ALA A 225 36.72 -74.84 20.90
CA ALA A 225 35.30 -74.51 20.82
C ALA A 225 35.05 -73.03 21.12
N ALA A 226 35.65 -72.49 22.19
CA ALA A 226 35.54 -71.07 22.54
C ALA A 226 36.12 -70.15 21.45
N GLU A 227 37.26 -70.52 20.83
CA GLU A 227 37.82 -69.78 19.71
C GLU A 227 36.92 -69.83 18.46
N ALA A 228 36.23 -70.94 18.21
CA ALA A 228 35.28 -71.05 17.10
C ALA A 228 34.02 -70.21 17.35
N GLU A 229 33.49 -70.21 18.57
CA GLU A 229 32.36 -69.35 18.98
C GLU A 229 32.73 -67.87 18.86
N ALA A 230 33.91 -67.47 19.36
CA ALA A 230 34.39 -66.09 19.25
C ALA A 230 34.58 -65.64 17.78
N ARG A 231 34.98 -66.55 16.88
CA ARG A 231 35.05 -66.27 15.45
C ARG A 231 33.66 -66.06 14.84
N GLN A 232 32.68 -66.90 15.19
CA GLN A 232 31.32 -66.76 14.71
C GLN A 232 30.69 -65.45 15.17
N GLU A 233 30.89 -65.07 16.43
CA GLU A 233 30.41 -63.80 16.98
C GLU A 233 31.08 -62.61 16.27
N ALA A 234 32.40 -62.67 16.02
CA ALA A 234 33.11 -61.65 15.25
C ALA A 234 32.61 -61.54 13.80
N GLU A 235 32.29 -62.65 13.15
CA GLU A 235 31.70 -62.67 11.80
C GLU A 235 30.29 -62.08 11.79
N GLN A 236 29.47 -62.37 12.80
CA GLN A 236 28.13 -61.79 12.94
C GLN A 236 28.18 -60.28 13.15
N LEU A 237 29.06 -59.81 14.05
CA LEU A 237 29.28 -58.37 14.26
C LEU A 237 29.78 -57.68 12.98
N ALA A 238 30.69 -58.32 12.24
CA ALA A 238 31.16 -57.77 10.96
C ALA A 238 30.04 -57.68 9.92
N ALA A 239 29.18 -58.70 9.84
CA ALA A 239 28.03 -58.71 8.93
C ALA A 239 26.97 -57.66 9.33
N GLU A 240 26.72 -57.47 10.62
CA GLU A 240 25.82 -56.43 11.13
C GLU A 240 26.35 -55.03 10.79
N GLN A 241 27.63 -54.77 11.03
CA GLN A 241 28.27 -53.50 10.66
C GLN A 241 28.23 -53.25 9.14
N GLU A 242 28.37 -54.29 8.32
CA GLU A 242 28.24 -54.17 6.86
C GLU A 242 26.80 -53.86 6.45
N ALA A 243 25.82 -54.51 7.08
CA ALA A 243 24.41 -54.26 6.83
C ALA A 243 24.01 -52.82 7.23
N GLU A 244 24.54 -52.31 8.35
CA GLU A 244 24.33 -50.94 8.81
C GLU A 244 24.92 -49.92 7.82
N ARG A 245 26.19 -50.10 7.40
CA ARG A 245 26.81 -49.25 6.37
C ARG A 245 26.01 -49.26 5.07
N ALA A 246 25.57 -50.44 4.61
CA ALA A 246 24.75 -50.55 3.41
C ALA A 246 23.37 -49.89 3.58
N ALA A 247 22.81 -49.88 4.80
CA ALA A 247 21.56 -49.19 5.09
C ALA A 247 21.74 -47.66 5.13
N GLU A 248 22.86 -47.17 5.66
CA GLU A 248 23.23 -45.75 5.60
C GLU A 248 23.42 -45.28 4.16
N GLU A 249 24.19 -46.01 3.34
CA GLU A 249 24.38 -45.69 1.92
C GLU A 249 23.05 -45.64 1.15
N ARG A 250 22.11 -46.56 1.44
CA ARG A 250 20.76 -46.53 0.85
C ARG A 250 19.97 -45.29 1.26
N ARG A 251 20.01 -44.92 2.54
CA ARG A 251 19.35 -43.70 3.05
C ARG A 251 19.93 -42.44 2.42
N GLU A 252 21.25 -42.38 2.26
CA GLU A 252 21.90 -41.26 1.56
C GLU A 252 21.53 -41.20 0.08
N ALA A 253 21.48 -42.35 -0.61
CA ALA A 253 21.08 -42.41 -2.01
C ALA A 253 19.62 -41.97 -2.21
N GLU A 254 18.73 -42.38 -1.32
CA GLU A 254 17.32 -41.96 -1.33
C GLU A 254 17.17 -40.46 -1.05
N ALA A 255 17.89 -39.93 -0.06
CA ALA A 255 17.90 -38.49 0.23
C ALA A 255 18.43 -37.66 -0.95
N ARG A 256 19.47 -38.14 -1.64
CA ARG A 256 19.99 -37.52 -2.87
C ARG A 256 18.95 -37.54 -3.99
N ALA A 257 18.30 -38.69 -4.21
CA ALA A 257 17.26 -38.81 -5.22
C ALA A 257 16.05 -37.91 -4.90
N GLU A 258 15.70 -37.75 -3.63
CA GLU A 258 14.65 -36.82 -3.22
C GLU A 258 15.05 -35.36 -3.43
N ALA A 259 16.29 -34.99 -3.09
CA ALA A 259 16.82 -33.66 -3.35
C ALA A 259 16.78 -33.33 -4.86
N GLU A 260 17.21 -34.26 -5.72
CA GLU A 260 17.14 -34.10 -7.18
C GLU A 260 15.70 -33.93 -7.68
N ARG A 261 14.72 -34.69 -7.13
CA ARG A 261 13.30 -34.51 -7.46
C ARG A 261 12.78 -33.13 -7.06
N ARG A 262 13.14 -32.66 -5.86
CA ARG A 262 12.76 -31.32 -5.38
C ARG A 262 13.38 -30.22 -6.24
N GLU A 263 14.64 -30.37 -6.64
CA GLU A 263 15.30 -29.44 -7.56
C GLU A 263 14.64 -29.42 -8.94
N ALA A 264 14.25 -30.59 -9.47
CA ALA A 264 13.53 -30.70 -10.73
C ALA A 264 12.15 -30.03 -10.66
N GLU A 265 11.39 -30.22 -9.58
CA GLU A 265 10.09 -29.57 -9.36
C GLU A 265 10.22 -28.04 -9.26
N VAL A 266 11.27 -27.54 -8.59
CA VAL A 266 11.57 -26.10 -8.53
C VAL A 266 11.94 -25.57 -9.91
N ALA A 267 12.72 -26.32 -10.69
CA ALA A 267 13.10 -25.94 -12.05
C ALA A 267 11.89 -25.90 -13.00
N GLU A 268 10.98 -26.87 -12.90
CA GLU A 268 9.73 -26.93 -13.66
C GLU A 268 8.84 -25.74 -13.32
N ARG A 269 8.61 -25.47 -12.02
CA ARG A 269 7.86 -24.27 -11.59
C ARG A 269 8.49 -22.97 -12.08
N ALA A 270 9.81 -22.88 -12.09
CA ALA A 270 10.51 -21.70 -12.62
C ALA A 270 10.35 -21.56 -14.14
N GLU A 271 10.29 -22.67 -14.89
CA GLU A 271 9.96 -22.65 -16.32
C GLU A 271 8.51 -22.23 -16.59
N GLU A 272 7.56 -22.78 -15.84
CA GLU A 272 6.15 -22.39 -15.93
C GLU A 272 5.96 -20.90 -15.60
N GLN A 273 6.62 -20.38 -14.57
CA GLN A 273 6.59 -18.96 -14.22
C GLN A 273 7.14 -18.09 -15.35
N ARG A 274 8.29 -18.45 -15.92
CA ARG A 274 8.86 -17.72 -17.08
C ARG A 274 7.93 -17.76 -18.28
N ALA A 275 7.27 -18.90 -18.55
CA ALA A 275 6.30 -19.02 -19.62
C ALA A 275 5.04 -18.17 -19.36
N ALA A 276 4.57 -18.10 -18.12
CA ALA A 276 3.45 -17.25 -17.71
C ALA A 276 3.80 -15.75 -17.84
N GLU A 277 4.98 -15.34 -17.39
CA GLU A 277 5.50 -13.97 -17.53
C GLU A 277 5.63 -13.58 -19.01
N ALA A 278 6.17 -14.45 -19.85
CA ALA A 278 6.28 -14.21 -21.29
C ALA A 278 4.91 -14.04 -21.97
N ARG A 279 3.91 -14.86 -21.59
CA ARG A 279 2.53 -14.72 -22.07
C ARG A 279 1.90 -13.41 -21.62
N ALA A 280 2.09 -13.03 -20.36
CA ALA A 280 1.59 -11.77 -19.82
C ALA A 280 2.24 -10.56 -20.51
N GLU A 281 3.53 -10.63 -20.83
CA GLU A 281 4.21 -9.59 -21.60
C GLU A 281 3.68 -9.50 -23.04
N GLU A 282 3.45 -10.64 -23.70
CA GLU A 282 2.84 -10.66 -25.03
C GLU A 282 1.43 -10.06 -25.02
N GLU A 283 0.59 -10.43 -24.04
CA GLU A 283 -0.75 -9.86 -23.89
C GLU A 283 -0.69 -8.34 -23.68
N ARG A 284 0.24 -7.86 -22.84
CA ARG A 284 0.47 -6.43 -22.66
C ARG A 284 0.88 -5.73 -23.96
N ARG A 285 1.80 -6.32 -24.74
CA ARG A 285 2.20 -5.76 -26.04
C ARG A 285 1.03 -5.73 -27.02
N GLN A 286 0.18 -6.76 -27.03
CA GLN A 286 -1.03 -6.77 -27.85
C GLN A 286 -2.04 -5.71 -27.39
N ALA A 287 -2.25 -5.53 -26.09
CA ALA A 287 -3.11 -4.49 -25.55
C ALA A 287 -2.60 -3.09 -25.88
N GLU A 288 -1.29 -2.84 -25.73
CA GLU A 288 -0.65 -1.58 -26.11
C GLU A 288 -0.77 -1.31 -27.62
N ALA A 289 -0.63 -2.33 -28.46
CA ALA A 289 -0.83 -2.23 -29.91
C ALA A 289 -2.28 -1.87 -30.27
N ARG A 290 -3.27 -2.54 -29.65
CA ARG A 290 -4.70 -2.22 -29.85
C ARG A 290 -5.01 -0.79 -29.39
N ALA A 291 -4.53 -0.39 -28.22
CA ALA A 291 -4.70 0.99 -27.73
C ALA A 291 -4.02 2.02 -28.65
N ALA A 292 -2.88 1.68 -29.27
CA ALA A 292 -2.23 2.54 -30.25
C ALA A 292 -3.03 2.64 -31.56
N GLU A 293 -3.65 1.56 -32.02
CA GLU A 293 -4.55 1.54 -33.17
C GLU A 293 -5.81 2.37 -32.91
N GLU A 294 -6.44 2.20 -31.74
CA GLU A 294 -7.60 3.00 -31.32
C GLU A 294 -7.28 4.50 -31.26
N ARG A 295 -6.11 4.87 -30.71
CA ARG A 295 -5.64 6.27 -30.72
C ARG A 295 -5.48 6.81 -32.14
N ARG A 296 -4.87 6.03 -33.05
CA ARG A 296 -4.72 6.44 -34.46
C ARG A 296 -6.07 6.57 -35.16
N ALA A 297 -7.02 5.69 -34.86
CA ALA A 297 -8.37 5.76 -35.39
C ALA A 297 -9.12 7.00 -34.87
N ALA A 298 -8.98 7.32 -33.58
CA ALA A 298 -9.55 8.53 -32.99
C ALA A 298 -8.94 9.80 -33.59
N GLU A 299 -7.61 9.87 -33.73
CA GLU A 299 -6.93 11.00 -34.39
C GLU A 299 -7.35 11.14 -35.87
N ALA A 300 -7.55 10.03 -36.58
CA ALA A 300 -8.03 10.05 -37.97
C ALA A 300 -9.48 10.57 -38.05
N ALA A 301 -10.35 10.15 -37.12
CA ALA A 301 -11.73 10.63 -37.04
C ALA A 301 -11.79 12.12 -36.69
N GLU A 302 -10.95 12.60 -35.78
CA GLU A 302 -10.85 14.03 -35.45
C GLU A 302 -10.35 14.84 -36.66
N ARG A 303 -9.37 14.33 -37.40
CA ARG A 303 -8.91 14.95 -38.65
C ARG A 303 -10.03 15.03 -39.67
N GLU A 304 -10.76 13.94 -39.91
CA GLU A 304 -11.90 13.94 -40.83
C GLU A 304 -12.98 14.94 -40.39
N GLU A 305 -13.29 15.01 -39.10
CA GLU A 305 -14.22 16.00 -38.57
C GLU A 305 -13.72 17.43 -38.77
N SER A 306 -12.43 17.68 -38.53
CA SER A 306 -11.81 18.98 -38.73
C SER A 306 -11.83 19.41 -40.21
N GLU A 307 -11.60 18.47 -41.13
CA GLU A 307 -11.69 18.69 -42.57
C GLU A 307 -13.13 18.98 -42.99
N ARG A 308 -14.11 18.26 -42.43
CA ARG A 308 -15.53 18.53 -42.67
C ARG A 308 -15.93 19.93 -42.19
N ARG A 309 -15.52 20.31 -40.97
CA ARG A 309 -15.77 21.66 -40.42
C ARG A 309 -15.09 22.74 -41.27
N ALA A 310 -13.86 22.49 -41.73
CA ALA A 310 -13.15 23.42 -42.61
C ALA A 310 -13.82 23.54 -43.99
N ALA A 311 -14.32 22.44 -44.55
CA ALA A 311 -15.08 22.45 -45.80
C ALA A 311 -16.41 23.19 -45.66
N GLU A 312 -17.13 22.99 -44.56
CA GLU A 312 -18.36 23.72 -44.25
C GLU A 312 -18.10 25.22 -44.09
N ALA A 313 -17.05 25.61 -43.37
CA ALA A 313 -16.66 27.00 -43.21
C ALA A 313 -16.31 27.66 -44.55
N ARG A 314 -15.57 26.97 -45.44
CA ARG A 314 -15.29 27.46 -46.81
C ARG A 314 -16.57 27.61 -47.62
N ALA A 315 -17.47 26.63 -47.56
CA ALA A 315 -18.75 26.70 -48.26
C ALA A 315 -19.61 27.87 -47.74
N GLU A 316 -19.59 28.14 -46.44
CA GLU A 316 -20.28 29.31 -45.87
C GLU A 316 -19.64 30.62 -46.34
N GLU A 317 -18.31 30.71 -46.36
CA GLU A 317 -17.59 31.88 -46.86
C GLU A 317 -17.90 32.14 -48.34
N GLU A 318 -17.88 31.11 -49.18
CA GLU A 318 -18.27 31.18 -50.58
C GLU A 318 -19.72 31.65 -50.74
N ARG A 319 -20.65 31.15 -49.93
CA ARG A 319 -22.05 31.61 -49.93
C ARG A 319 -22.16 33.09 -49.56
N ARG A 320 -21.43 33.53 -48.53
CA ARG A 320 -21.40 34.95 -48.12
C ARG A 320 -20.79 35.82 -49.22
N GLN A 321 -19.76 35.35 -49.92
CA GLN A 321 -19.18 36.06 -51.05
C GLN A 321 -20.18 36.16 -52.22
N ALA A 322 -20.82 35.04 -52.59
CA ALA A 322 -21.83 35.03 -53.65
C ALA A 322 -23.02 35.95 -53.32
N GLU A 323 -23.42 36.03 -52.05
CA GLU A 323 -24.46 36.96 -51.60
C GLU A 323 -24.03 38.42 -51.73
N ARG A 324 -22.81 38.76 -51.33
CA ARG A 324 -22.24 40.11 -51.52
C ARG A 324 -22.15 40.48 -53.00
N GLU A 325 -21.64 39.59 -53.84
CA GLU A 325 -21.58 39.81 -55.30
C GLU A 325 -22.99 39.98 -55.90
N ALA A 326 -23.99 39.22 -55.43
CA ALA A 326 -25.37 39.36 -55.85
C ALA A 326 -26.01 40.68 -55.36
N GLU A 327 -25.67 41.14 -54.16
CA GLU A 327 -26.07 42.46 -53.66
C GLU A 327 -25.43 43.58 -54.44
N GLU A 328 -24.12 43.51 -54.72
CA GLU A 328 -23.41 44.48 -55.56
C GLU A 328 -24.00 44.54 -56.97
N ARG A 329 -24.31 43.39 -57.58
CA ARG A 329 -25.01 43.36 -58.88
C ARG A 329 -26.38 44.03 -58.81
N ARG A 330 -27.17 43.74 -57.78
CA ARG A 330 -28.49 44.37 -57.58
C ARG A 330 -28.37 45.89 -57.36
N ALA A 331 -27.36 46.33 -56.61
CA ALA A 331 -27.07 47.74 -56.39
C ALA A 331 -26.63 48.45 -57.67
N ALA A 332 -25.77 47.79 -58.49
CA ALA A 332 -25.35 48.30 -59.78
C ALA A 332 -26.54 48.42 -60.75
N GLU A 333 -27.37 47.38 -60.86
CA GLU A 333 -28.59 47.42 -61.67
C GLU A 333 -29.57 48.50 -61.20
N ALA A 334 -29.70 48.70 -59.89
CA ALA A 334 -30.53 49.77 -59.33
C ALA A 334 -29.98 51.17 -59.67
N ALA A 335 -28.66 51.36 -59.58
CA ALA A 335 -28.00 52.61 -59.95
C ALA A 335 -28.12 52.90 -61.46
N GLU A 336 -27.98 51.88 -62.31
CA GLU A 336 -28.22 52.02 -63.75
C GLU A 336 -29.68 52.40 -64.07
N ARG A 337 -30.65 51.80 -63.35
CA ARG A 337 -32.07 52.17 -63.47
C ARG A 337 -32.31 53.62 -63.05
N GLU A 338 -31.76 54.04 -61.92
CA GLU A 338 -31.87 55.42 -61.44
C GLU A 338 -31.23 56.39 -62.44
N GLU A 339 -30.06 56.07 -62.99
CA GLU A 339 -29.42 56.89 -64.01
C GLU A 339 -30.26 56.94 -65.31
N ALA A 340 -30.82 55.82 -65.75
CA ALA A 340 -31.71 55.77 -66.90
C ALA A 340 -32.98 56.60 -66.68
N GLU A 341 -33.57 56.55 -65.48
CA GLU A 341 -34.70 57.38 -65.09
C GLU A 341 -34.34 58.87 -65.08
N ARG A 342 -33.17 59.24 -64.54
CA ARG A 342 -32.67 60.62 -64.59
C ARG A 342 -32.47 61.11 -66.02
N ARG A 343 -31.85 60.30 -66.89
CA ARG A 343 -31.68 60.61 -68.32
C ARG A 343 -33.03 60.75 -69.03
N ALA A 344 -33.99 59.87 -68.72
CA ALA A 344 -35.34 59.95 -69.27
C ALA A 344 -36.09 61.20 -68.78
N ALA A 345 -35.93 61.59 -67.51
CA ALA A 345 -36.50 62.81 -66.96
C ALA A 345 -35.88 64.06 -67.59
N GLU A 346 -34.56 64.08 -67.78
CA GLU A 346 -33.86 65.17 -68.48
C GLU A 346 -34.32 65.30 -69.94
N ALA A 347 -34.45 64.18 -70.66
CA ALA A 347 -34.96 64.17 -72.03
C ALA A 347 -36.41 64.67 -72.11
N ARG A 348 -37.28 64.26 -71.18
CA ARG A 348 -38.66 64.79 -71.09
C ARG A 348 -38.68 66.29 -70.80
N ALA A 349 -37.83 66.75 -69.89
CA ALA A 349 -37.71 68.18 -69.59
C ALA A 349 -37.17 68.98 -70.78
N GLU A 350 -36.26 68.40 -71.59
CA GLU A 350 -35.80 69.01 -72.82
C GLU A 350 -36.90 69.05 -73.90
N GLU A 351 -37.67 67.98 -74.05
CA GLU A 351 -38.83 67.94 -74.96
C GLU A 351 -39.88 68.99 -74.56
N GLU A 352 -40.20 69.10 -73.27
CA GLU A 352 -41.11 70.11 -72.75
C GLU A 352 -40.59 71.54 -72.97
N ARG A 353 -39.28 71.77 -72.79
CA ARG A 353 -38.65 73.06 -73.13
C ARG A 353 -38.80 73.37 -74.62
N ARG A 354 -38.49 72.41 -75.50
CA ARG A 354 -38.64 72.58 -76.96
C ARG A 354 -40.10 72.82 -77.36
N GLU A 355 -41.05 72.15 -76.71
CA GLU A 355 -42.48 72.39 -76.94
C GLU A 355 -42.89 73.79 -76.48
N THR A 356 -42.39 74.24 -75.32
CA THR A 356 -42.64 75.58 -74.80
C THR A 356 -42.08 76.64 -75.74
N GLU A 357 -40.83 76.49 -76.19
CA GLU A 357 -40.21 77.37 -77.19
C GLU A 357 -40.99 77.40 -78.50
N ARG A 358 -41.50 76.24 -78.97
CA ARG A 358 -42.35 76.17 -80.17
C ARG A 358 -43.66 76.93 -79.96
N ARG A 359 -44.34 76.73 -78.82
CA ARG A 359 -45.58 77.45 -78.47
C ARG A 359 -45.35 78.96 -78.38
N GLU A 360 -44.24 79.38 -77.77
CA GLU A 360 -43.86 80.80 -77.74
C GLU A 360 -43.57 81.36 -79.13
N ALA A 361 -42.87 80.60 -79.99
CA ALA A 361 -42.60 81.01 -81.36
C ALA A 361 -43.89 81.11 -82.20
N GLU A 362 -44.82 80.16 -82.05
CA GLU A 362 -46.14 80.20 -82.67
C GLU A 362 -46.96 81.40 -82.16
N ALA A 363 -46.95 81.67 -80.85
CA ALA A 363 -47.62 82.83 -80.27
C ALA A 363 -47.04 84.16 -80.77
N ARG A 364 -45.71 84.28 -80.85
CA ARG A 364 -45.03 85.44 -81.45
C ARG A 364 -45.41 85.61 -82.92
N ALA A 365 -45.42 84.53 -83.70
CA ALA A 365 -45.84 84.56 -85.10
C ALA A 365 -47.32 84.94 -85.25
N GLU A 366 -48.20 84.49 -84.35
CA GLU A 366 -49.61 84.91 -84.34
C GLU A 366 -49.76 86.39 -83.95
N GLU A 367 -49.00 86.87 -82.96
CA GLU A 367 -48.98 88.27 -82.58
C GLU A 367 -48.49 89.16 -83.74
N GLU A 368 -47.41 88.76 -84.43
CA GLU A 368 -46.93 89.43 -85.64
C GLU A 368 -47.98 89.42 -86.75
N ARG A 369 -48.68 88.30 -86.97
CA ARG A 369 -49.79 88.23 -87.94
C ARG A 369 -50.94 89.15 -87.55
N ARG A 370 -51.32 89.20 -86.28
CA ARG A 370 -52.37 90.12 -85.77
C ARG A 370 -51.92 91.57 -85.86
N ALA A 371 -50.63 91.87 -85.64
CA ALA A 371 -50.07 93.20 -85.82
C ALA A 371 -50.10 93.61 -87.29
N ALA A 372 -49.72 92.72 -88.21
CA ALA A 372 -49.82 92.95 -89.65
C ALA A 372 -51.28 93.11 -90.12
N GLU A 373 -52.22 92.36 -89.54
CA GLU A 373 -53.65 92.50 -89.84
C GLU A 373 -54.20 93.83 -89.32
N ARG A 374 -53.85 94.25 -88.10
CA ARG A 374 -54.18 95.59 -87.57
C ARG A 374 -53.58 96.69 -88.42
N GLU A 375 -52.33 96.57 -88.84
CA GLU A 375 -51.69 97.55 -89.73
C GLU A 375 -52.38 97.60 -91.10
N ALA A 376 -52.80 96.44 -91.64
CA ALA A 376 -53.57 96.38 -92.87
C ALA A 376 -54.97 96.98 -92.71
N GLU A 377 -55.62 96.77 -91.57
CA GLU A 377 -56.92 97.36 -91.23
C GLU A 377 -56.80 98.88 -91.00
N GLU A 378 -55.75 99.35 -90.34
CA GLU A 378 -55.42 100.78 -90.22
C GLU A 378 -55.15 101.41 -91.57
N ARG A 379 -54.42 100.74 -92.47
CA ARG A 379 -54.23 101.20 -93.86
C ARG A 379 -55.56 101.28 -94.61
N ARG A 380 -56.44 100.28 -94.48
CA ARG A 380 -57.79 100.31 -95.07
C ARG A 380 -58.67 101.39 -94.45
N ALA A 381 -58.56 101.61 -93.15
CA ALA A 381 -59.29 102.66 -92.44
C ALA A 381 -58.78 104.05 -92.86
N ALA A 382 -57.47 104.23 -93.04
CA ALA A 382 -56.87 105.45 -93.57
C ALA A 382 -57.26 105.69 -95.03
N GLU A 383 -57.34 104.64 -95.86
CA GLU A 383 -57.90 104.73 -97.22
C GLU A 383 -59.38 105.10 -97.19
N ALA A 384 -60.19 104.47 -96.33
CA ALA A 384 -61.60 104.79 -96.16
C ALA A 384 -61.82 106.19 -95.58
N GLU A 385 -60.95 106.68 -94.71
CA GLU A 385 -60.95 108.05 -94.21
C GLU A 385 -60.53 109.04 -95.29
N ALA A 386 -59.53 108.71 -96.12
CA ALA A 386 -59.18 109.50 -97.29
C ALA A 386 -60.33 109.55 -98.31
N GLU A 387 -61.05 108.45 -98.51
CA GLU A 387 -62.29 108.41 -99.30
C GLU A 387 -63.40 109.22 -98.64
N ARG A 388 -63.60 109.14 -97.31
CA ARG A 388 -64.55 109.99 -96.58
C ARG A 388 -64.19 111.46 -96.67
N ARG A 389 -62.91 111.82 -96.66
CA ARG A 389 -62.44 113.19 -96.82
C ARG A 389 -62.68 113.68 -98.23
N ARG A 390 -62.48 112.83 -99.25
CA ARG A 390 -62.88 113.12 -100.64
C ARG A 390 -64.40 113.26 -100.76
N ALA A 391 -65.18 112.39 -100.13
CA ALA A 391 -66.64 112.47 -100.08
C ALA A 391 -67.13 113.70 -99.30
N MET A 392 -66.40 114.14 -98.28
CA MET A 392 -66.69 115.37 -97.53
C MET A 392 -66.32 116.61 -98.35
N GLU A 393 -65.23 116.57 -99.13
CA GLU A 393 -64.89 117.62 -100.11
C GLU A 393 -65.91 117.68 -101.27
N ASP A 394 -66.45 116.53 -101.71
CA ASP A 394 -67.57 116.47 -102.66
C ASP A 394 -68.89 116.93 -102.01
N ALA A 395 -69.16 116.60 -100.74
CA ALA A 395 -70.33 117.09 -100.00
C ALA A 395 -70.24 118.58 -99.64
N LEU A 396 -69.03 119.14 -99.46
CA LEU A 396 -68.79 120.59 -99.34
C LEU A 396 -68.94 121.30 -100.70
N ARG A 397 -68.73 120.58 -101.81
CA ARG A 397 -69.06 121.05 -103.16
C ARG A 397 -70.57 121.02 -103.40
N GLU A 398 -71.29 120.03 -102.89
CA GLU A 398 -72.75 119.94 -102.92
C GLU A 398 -73.46 120.90 -101.94
N ALA A 399 -72.84 121.25 -100.80
CA ALA A 399 -73.42 122.14 -99.79
C ALA A 399 -73.38 123.65 -100.13
N GLN A 400 -72.87 124.05 -101.30
CA GLN A 400 -73.11 125.39 -101.87
C GLN A 400 -74.37 125.44 -102.76
N GLU A 401 -75.05 124.30 -102.97
CA GLU A 401 -76.27 124.19 -103.78
C GLU A 401 -77.34 123.36 -103.05
N GLY A 402 -78.25 124.03 -102.33
CA GLY A 402 -79.63 123.51 -102.18
C GLY A 402 -79.98 122.65 -100.95
N THR A 403 -80.42 123.35 -99.91
CA THR A 403 -81.49 123.08 -98.92
C THR A 403 -82.35 121.79 -98.96
N ALA A 404 -82.53 121.21 -97.74
CA ALA A 404 -83.79 120.86 -97.04
C ALA A 404 -84.22 119.37 -96.88
N GLY A 405 -84.54 119.03 -95.62
CA GLY A 405 -85.55 118.03 -95.22
C GLY A 405 -84.97 116.75 -94.59
N ALA A 406 -84.83 116.58 -93.28
CA ALA A 406 -85.80 116.56 -92.16
C ALA A 406 -86.28 115.13 -91.79
N ASP A 407 -86.05 114.83 -90.50
CA ASP A 407 -86.82 114.02 -89.55
C ASP A 407 -86.86 112.48 -89.59
N GLY A 408 -86.61 111.89 -88.41
CA GLY A 408 -86.97 110.50 -88.09
C GLY A 408 -86.13 109.84 -86.98
N THR A 409 -86.27 110.29 -85.74
CA THR A 409 -85.69 109.77 -84.49
C THR A 409 -86.46 108.57 -83.90
N ASP A 410 -85.78 107.67 -83.18
CA ASP A 410 -86.21 107.02 -81.91
C ASP A 410 -85.02 106.23 -81.32
N MET A 411 -84.25 106.78 -80.35
CA MET A 411 -84.41 106.70 -78.88
C MET A 411 -84.36 105.26 -78.33
N ALA A 412 -83.22 104.75 -77.87
CA ALA A 412 -82.60 104.99 -76.55
C ALA A 412 -83.49 104.62 -75.35
N THR A 413 -83.15 103.51 -74.68
CA THR A 413 -83.57 103.19 -73.30
C THR A 413 -82.32 103.24 -72.40
N THR A 414 -82.40 104.03 -71.34
CA THR A 414 -81.36 104.27 -70.32
C THR A 414 -81.98 104.21 -68.93
N GLY A 415 -81.21 103.76 -67.93
CA GLY A 415 -81.49 103.89 -66.49
C GLY A 415 -81.03 102.65 -65.73
N THR A 416 -79.82 102.57 -65.16
CA THR A 416 -79.29 103.21 -63.92
C THR A 416 -79.85 102.52 -62.67
N ASP A 417 -79.01 101.90 -61.83
CA ASP A 417 -78.43 102.51 -60.61
C ASP A 417 -77.01 102.03 -60.20
N PRO A 418 -76.30 102.76 -59.31
CA PRO A 418 -74.82 102.83 -59.24
C PRO A 418 -74.19 102.37 -57.89
N PHE A 419 -72.87 102.57 -57.79
CA PHE A 419 -71.88 102.40 -56.69
C PHE A 419 -70.84 101.32 -57.09
N GLY A 420 -69.55 101.56 -57.32
CA GLY A 420 -68.64 102.65 -56.95
C GLY A 420 -67.45 102.05 -56.19
N GLY A 421 -66.22 102.15 -56.72
CA GLY A 421 -64.99 101.90 -55.94
C GLY A 421 -63.91 101.08 -56.63
N ALA A 422 -62.76 101.71 -56.85
CA ALA A 422 -61.65 101.27 -57.68
C ALA A 422 -60.50 100.61 -56.88
N GLN A 423 -59.76 99.74 -57.59
CA GLN A 423 -58.29 99.55 -57.61
C GLN A 423 -57.47 99.33 -56.32
N ARG A 424 -56.63 98.28 -56.35
CA ARG A 424 -55.15 98.41 -56.49
C ARG A 424 -54.51 97.04 -56.76
N ILE A 425 -53.57 97.00 -57.71
CA ILE A 425 -52.68 95.87 -58.05
C ILE A 425 -51.32 96.06 -57.34
N GLU A 426 -50.57 94.95 -57.28
CA GLU A 426 -49.15 94.76 -56.87
C GLU A 426 -48.97 94.33 -55.41
N GLY A 427 -48.21 93.29 -55.06
CA GLY A 427 -47.34 92.35 -55.79
C GLY A 427 -46.84 91.32 -54.75
N GLY A 428 -46.61 90.06 -55.12
CA GLY A 428 -45.25 89.55 -55.28
C GLY A 428 -44.84 88.55 -54.19
N ASP A 429 -44.85 87.27 -54.59
CA ASP A 429 -44.01 86.11 -54.24
C ASP A 429 -43.45 85.86 -52.83
N GLY A 430 -43.62 84.59 -52.39
CA GLY A 430 -42.91 84.02 -51.27
C GLY A 430 -43.40 82.62 -50.90
N ALA A 431 -42.82 81.60 -51.53
CA ALA A 431 -42.84 80.24 -51.02
C ALA A 431 -42.10 80.18 -49.68
N SER A 432 -42.70 79.56 -48.65
CA SER A 432 -42.09 78.49 -47.85
C SER A 432 -42.91 78.21 -46.59
N ALA A 433 -42.92 76.92 -46.24
CA ALA A 433 -42.89 76.40 -44.88
C ALA A 433 -43.96 76.86 -43.88
N ALA A 434 -44.94 75.97 -43.66
CA ALA A 434 -45.36 75.69 -42.30
C ALA A 434 -44.40 74.62 -41.71
N GLN A 435 -43.57 75.05 -40.76
CA GLN A 435 -42.88 74.31 -39.69
C GLN A 435 -43.21 75.13 -38.43
N ASP A 436 -43.45 74.69 -37.20
CA ASP A 436 -43.40 73.45 -36.40
C ASP A 436 -44.03 73.89 -35.01
N PRO A 437 -44.19 73.08 -33.94
CA PRO A 437 -43.92 71.66 -33.79
C PRO A 437 -45.05 70.85 -33.11
N LEU A 438 -44.81 69.55 -32.98
CA LEU A 438 -45.41 68.63 -32.00
C LEU A 438 -46.63 67.81 -32.46
N ALA A 439 -46.37 66.51 -32.68
CA ALA A 439 -47.20 65.33 -32.36
C ALA A 439 -47.46 64.33 -33.52
N ALA A 440 -47.10 63.07 -33.24
CA ALA A 440 -47.39 61.80 -33.94
C ALA A 440 -46.45 61.41 -35.11
N ALA A 441 -45.88 60.20 -35.21
CA ALA A 441 -45.80 59.03 -34.35
C ALA A 441 -44.75 58.06 -34.94
N LEU A 442 -43.83 57.53 -34.13
CA LEU A 442 -43.14 56.27 -34.43
C LEU A 442 -42.50 55.69 -33.14
N ALA A 443 -42.83 54.42 -32.92
CA ALA A 443 -42.13 53.39 -32.15
C ALA A 443 -42.12 53.40 -30.60
N GLY A 444 -42.33 52.20 -30.04
CA GLY A 444 -41.78 51.79 -28.74
C GLY A 444 -42.81 51.66 -27.61
N ALA A 445 -43.65 50.63 -27.60
CA ALA A 445 -43.35 49.33 -26.98
C ALA A 445 -43.17 49.39 -25.44
N MET A 446 -44.28 49.25 -24.71
CA MET A 446 -44.33 48.67 -23.36
C MET A 446 -45.75 48.18 -23.08
N SER A 447 -45.93 46.86 -23.00
CA SER A 447 -46.86 46.15 -22.09
C SER A 447 -47.36 44.85 -22.73
N GLN A 448 -46.64 43.76 -22.48
CA GLN A 448 -47.19 42.63 -21.70
C GLN A 448 -46.19 41.49 -21.61
N GLY A 449 -46.00 41.07 -20.37
CA GLY A 449 -45.68 39.75 -19.85
C GLY A 449 -45.16 38.67 -20.79
N ARG A 450 -44.12 37.97 -20.32
CA ARG A 450 -44.15 36.51 -20.29
C ARG A 450 -43.23 35.93 -19.24
N ASP A 451 -43.75 34.86 -18.65
CA ASP A 451 -43.10 33.84 -17.86
C ASP A 451 -42.03 33.04 -18.65
N SER A 452 -41.31 32.25 -17.85
CA SER A 452 -40.74 30.93 -18.16
C SER A 452 -39.27 30.84 -18.59
N ASP A 453 -38.49 30.30 -17.65
CA ASP A 453 -37.83 28.98 -17.71
C ASP A 453 -36.47 28.81 -18.44
N THR A 454 -35.61 28.01 -17.78
CA THR A 454 -34.36 27.37 -18.23
C THR A 454 -33.23 28.27 -18.72
N GLY A 455 -31.93 28.09 -18.43
CA GLY A 455 -31.15 26.94 -17.97
C GLY A 455 -29.88 26.87 -18.83
N GLY A 456 -28.69 27.01 -18.20
CA GLY A 456 -27.33 26.80 -18.77
C GLY A 456 -26.86 27.70 -19.94
N GLN A 457 -25.58 27.96 -20.23
CA GLN A 457 -24.27 27.95 -19.53
C GLN A 457 -23.24 28.61 -20.48
N ALA A 458 -21.97 28.75 -20.07
CA ALA A 458 -20.76 29.24 -20.79
C ALA A 458 -20.54 30.77 -20.83
N GLU A 459 -19.38 31.37 -20.55
CA GLU A 459 -18.02 30.88 -20.27
C GLU A 459 -17.13 32.03 -19.72
N SER A 460 -15.95 31.65 -19.21
CA SER A 460 -14.67 32.39 -19.20
C SER A 460 -14.07 32.98 -17.88
N ASN A 461 -12.92 32.38 -17.54
CA ASN A 461 -11.65 32.89 -17.01
C ASN A 461 -11.47 33.41 -15.55
N GLU A 462 -10.89 32.51 -14.75
CA GLU A 462 -9.54 32.53 -14.12
C GLU A 462 -9.05 33.69 -13.20
N VAL A 463 -8.35 33.23 -12.14
CA VAL A 463 -7.22 33.79 -11.35
C VAL A 463 -7.51 34.20 -9.89
N MET A 464 -6.79 33.52 -9.01
CA MET A 464 -6.72 33.56 -7.55
C MET A 464 -5.92 34.77 -7.01
N PRO A 465 -6.17 35.23 -5.76
CA PRO A 465 -5.02 35.54 -4.91
C PRO A 465 -5.14 35.10 -3.43
N LEU A 466 -3.96 34.83 -2.88
CA LEU A 466 -3.62 34.42 -1.53
C LEU A 466 -3.77 35.54 -0.48
N ALA A 467 -4.01 35.14 0.76
CA ALA A 467 -4.06 35.97 1.96
C ALA A 467 -2.66 36.38 2.48
N PRO A 468 -2.59 37.39 3.38
CA PRO A 468 -1.57 37.43 4.42
C PRO A 468 -2.15 37.50 5.85
N SER A 469 -1.58 36.69 6.76
CA SER A 469 -1.86 36.70 8.20
C SER A 469 -0.93 37.67 8.94
N THR A 470 -1.48 38.44 9.89
CA THR A 470 -0.75 39.39 10.74
C THR A 470 -0.28 38.77 12.06
N ILE A 471 0.93 39.18 12.47
CA ILE A 471 1.69 38.76 13.66
C ILE A 471 1.19 39.47 14.93
N ARG A 472 1.28 38.75 16.06
CA ARG A 472 0.90 39.09 17.45
C ARG A 472 2.02 39.86 18.18
N PRO A 473 1.73 40.72 19.18
CA PRO A 473 2.72 41.08 20.20
C PRO A 473 2.47 40.36 21.54
N THR A 474 3.55 39.89 22.14
CA THR A 474 3.61 39.22 23.45
C THR A 474 4.09 40.21 24.51
N VAL A 475 3.47 40.22 25.69
CA VAL A 475 3.94 40.92 26.89
C VAL A 475 4.69 39.93 27.79
N LEU A 476 5.86 40.33 28.28
CA LEU A 476 6.77 39.57 29.15
C LEU A 476 6.58 39.99 30.63
N PRO A 477 6.59 39.03 31.59
CA PRO A 477 7.06 39.31 32.95
C PRO A 477 8.32 38.50 33.36
N ASP A 478 9.03 39.09 34.33
CA ASP A 478 10.41 38.87 34.83
C ASP A 478 10.69 37.51 35.55
N PRO A 479 11.95 37.04 35.68
CA PRO A 479 12.31 35.74 36.23
C PRO A 479 12.79 35.80 37.70
N ALA A 480 12.09 35.12 38.60
CA ALA A 480 12.68 34.62 39.84
C ALA A 480 11.83 33.51 40.48
N THR A 481 12.50 32.38 40.76
CA THR A 481 12.13 31.29 41.69
C THR A 481 11.37 30.09 41.10
N GLU A 482 12.13 29.07 40.70
CA GLU A 482 11.70 27.65 40.76
C GLU A 482 12.03 27.11 42.18
N PRO A 483 11.26 26.12 42.70
CA PRO A 483 11.42 24.74 42.24
C PRO A 483 10.10 24.01 41.90
N GLU A 484 10.11 23.39 40.72
CA GLU A 484 9.74 21.99 40.44
C GLU A 484 8.34 21.49 40.89
N ALA A 485 7.33 21.69 40.02
CA ALA A 485 6.29 20.70 39.73
C ALA A 485 5.43 21.11 38.51
N SER A 486 5.19 20.14 37.62
CA SER A 486 4.12 20.09 36.61
C SER A 486 4.08 21.15 35.50
N THR A 487 4.70 20.82 34.36
CA THR A 487 4.26 21.35 33.07
C THR A 487 3.10 20.51 32.55
N THR A 488 1.87 20.94 32.85
CA THR A 488 0.68 20.51 32.10
C THR A 488 0.50 21.43 30.90
N ARG A 489 0.74 20.88 29.70
CA ARG A 489 0.23 21.45 28.44
C ARG A 489 -1.31 21.31 28.45
N PRO A 490 -2.10 22.37 28.16
CA PRO A 490 -3.54 22.24 28.06
C PRO A 490 -3.87 21.41 26.81
N GLY A 491 -4.24 20.15 27.03
CA GLY A 491 -4.57 19.18 25.97
C GLY A 491 -4.13 17.74 26.22
N SER A 492 -3.37 17.44 27.27
CA SER A 492 -2.98 16.06 27.60
C SER A 492 -3.97 15.46 28.61
N LEU A 493 -4.67 14.40 28.22
CA LEU A 493 -5.37 13.50 29.16
C LEU A 493 -4.36 13.04 30.24
N PRO A 494 -4.80 12.77 31.48
CA PRO A 494 -3.92 12.25 32.52
C PRO A 494 -3.29 10.95 32.00
N MET A 495 -1.98 10.99 31.75
CA MET A 495 -1.23 9.82 31.35
C MET A 495 -1.19 8.87 32.55
N GLY A 496 -2.13 7.94 32.60
CA GLY A 496 -2.24 6.92 33.64
C GLY A 496 -0.94 6.11 33.80
N GLU A 497 -0.95 5.21 34.79
CA GLU A 497 0.12 4.25 35.04
C GLU A 497 0.53 3.54 33.72
N PRO A 498 1.82 3.26 33.49
CA PRO A 498 2.24 2.55 32.28
C PRO A 498 1.47 1.23 32.11
N LEU A 499 1.32 0.80 30.86
CA LEU A 499 0.77 -0.53 30.59
C LEU A 499 1.60 -1.58 31.35
N SER A 500 0.93 -2.45 32.09
CA SER A 500 1.59 -3.54 32.81
C SER A 500 2.23 -4.51 31.81
N LEU A 501 3.17 -5.33 32.29
CA LEU A 501 3.78 -6.37 31.45
C LEU A 501 2.71 -7.33 30.88
N SER A 502 1.71 -7.71 31.68
CA SER A 502 0.63 -8.59 31.27
C SER A 502 -0.30 -7.94 30.23
N GLU A 503 -0.57 -6.64 30.34
CA GLU A 503 -1.39 -5.90 29.36
C GLU A 503 -0.68 -5.80 27.99
N ARG A 504 0.63 -5.50 27.98
CA ARG A 504 1.43 -5.50 26.73
C ARG A 504 1.53 -6.90 26.13
N GLU A 505 1.67 -7.93 26.96
CA GLU A 505 1.73 -9.32 26.53
C GLU A 505 0.39 -9.79 25.93
N ALA A 506 -0.74 -9.40 26.53
CA ALA A 506 -2.07 -9.67 25.98
C ALA A 506 -2.24 -9.00 24.61
N PHE A 507 -1.79 -7.76 24.45
CA PHE A 507 -1.79 -7.07 23.16
C PHE A 507 -0.89 -7.76 22.13
N ARG A 508 0.28 -8.26 22.55
CA ARG A 508 1.17 -9.08 21.69
C ARG A 508 0.45 -10.32 21.19
N MET A 509 -0.19 -11.05 22.10
CA MET A 509 -0.90 -12.29 21.81
C MET A 509 -2.10 -12.06 20.89
N ALA A 510 -2.79 -10.92 21.04
CA ALA A 510 -3.90 -10.55 20.17
C ALA A 510 -3.47 -10.27 18.72
N LEU A 511 -2.23 -9.77 18.50
CA LEU A 511 -1.71 -9.49 17.16
C LEU A 511 -1.11 -10.71 16.45
N ARG A 512 -0.52 -11.64 17.22
CA ARG A 512 0.18 -12.84 16.68
C ARG A 512 -0.62 -13.62 15.63
N PRO A 513 -1.91 -13.94 15.81
CA PRO A 513 -2.68 -14.75 14.86
C PRO A 513 -2.83 -14.12 13.47
N CYS A 514 -2.78 -12.79 13.36
CA CYS A 514 -2.93 -12.11 12.08
C CYS A 514 -1.60 -11.82 11.39
N TRP A 515 -0.47 -12.09 12.04
CA TRP A 515 0.84 -11.91 11.47
C TRP A 515 1.17 -13.07 10.53
N ASN A 516 1.02 -12.82 9.22
CA ASN A 516 1.25 -13.83 8.19
C ASN A 516 2.71 -13.77 7.70
N LEU A 517 3.57 -14.59 8.31
CA LEU A 517 4.97 -14.74 7.89
C LEU A 517 5.13 -15.24 6.45
N GLY A 518 4.17 -16.03 5.94
CA GLY A 518 4.21 -16.55 4.57
C GLY A 518 3.91 -15.50 3.49
N ALA A 519 3.38 -14.34 3.87
CA ALA A 519 3.15 -13.22 2.95
C ALA A 519 4.37 -12.28 2.83
N LEU A 520 5.41 -12.50 3.63
CA LEU A 520 6.65 -11.73 3.58
C LEU A 520 7.55 -12.23 2.45
N SER A 521 8.28 -11.31 1.82
CA SER A 521 9.41 -11.69 0.96
C SER A 521 10.51 -12.40 1.77
N VAL A 522 11.37 -13.16 1.10
CA VAL A 522 12.49 -13.86 1.76
C VAL A 522 13.37 -12.90 2.57
N GLU A 523 13.62 -11.70 2.04
CA GLU A 523 14.37 -10.66 2.75
C GLU A 523 13.57 -10.06 3.92
N ALA A 524 12.29 -9.75 3.70
CA ALA A 524 11.41 -9.21 4.74
C ALA A 524 11.21 -10.18 5.93
N SER A 525 11.28 -11.49 5.67
CA SER A 525 11.21 -12.52 6.73
C SER A 525 12.37 -12.44 7.73
N ARG A 526 13.49 -11.79 7.40
CA ARG A 526 14.71 -11.73 8.23
C ARG A 526 14.93 -10.36 8.87
N MET A 527 14.01 -9.43 8.66
CA MET A 527 14.17 -8.05 9.10
C MET A 527 13.19 -7.69 10.23
N THR A 528 13.38 -6.52 10.83
CA THR A 528 12.43 -5.94 11.80
C THR A 528 11.77 -4.72 11.18
N VAL A 529 10.44 -4.64 11.24
CA VAL A 529 9.67 -3.47 10.80
C VAL A 529 8.88 -2.88 11.97
N SER A 530 9.07 -1.58 12.22
CA SER A 530 8.38 -0.84 13.27
C SER A 530 7.21 -0.08 12.64
N VAL A 531 5.99 -0.37 13.08
CA VAL A 531 4.76 0.24 12.56
C VAL A 531 4.12 1.12 13.62
N GLY A 532 3.99 2.41 13.33
CA GLY A 532 3.33 3.38 14.20
C GLY A 532 1.88 3.59 13.79
N PHE A 533 0.94 3.58 14.73
CA PHE A 533 -0.46 3.88 14.44
C PHE A 533 -1.21 4.42 15.65
N ARG A 534 -2.39 4.99 15.38
CA ARG A 534 -3.33 5.48 16.39
C ARG A 534 -4.48 4.51 16.59
N MET A 535 -5.03 4.50 17.79
CA MET A 535 -6.18 3.68 18.17
C MET A 535 -7.27 4.53 18.80
N SER A 536 -8.53 4.17 18.60
CA SER A 536 -9.67 4.78 19.29
C SER A 536 -9.77 4.26 20.74
N PRO A 537 -10.56 4.93 21.63
CA PRO A 537 -10.77 4.46 23.00
C PRO A 537 -11.40 3.06 23.12
N ASP A 538 -11.96 2.53 22.04
CA ASP A 538 -12.49 1.17 21.96
C ASP A 538 -11.44 0.15 21.49
N GLY A 539 -10.15 0.53 21.46
CA GLY A 539 -9.05 -0.33 21.07
C GLY A 539 -8.99 -0.65 19.59
N ARG A 540 -9.69 0.11 18.71
CA ARG A 540 -9.66 -0.14 17.26
C ARG A 540 -8.61 0.73 16.57
N PRO A 541 -7.74 0.17 15.71
CA PRO A 541 -6.74 0.95 14.97
C PRO A 541 -7.40 1.85 13.92
N GLU A 542 -6.95 3.10 13.82
CA GLU A 542 -7.39 4.06 12.80
C GLU A 542 -6.64 3.80 11.49
N PRO A 543 -7.29 3.32 10.40
CA PRO A 543 -6.59 2.86 9.19
C PRO A 543 -5.72 3.91 8.49
N ALA A 544 -6.11 5.19 8.58
CA ALA A 544 -5.37 6.30 7.97
C ALA A 544 -4.12 6.73 8.76
N SER A 545 -3.94 6.20 9.98
CA SER A 545 -2.83 6.57 10.87
C SER A 545 -1.62 5.64 10.80
N LEU A 546 -1.76 4.50 10.11
CA LEU A 546 -0.69 3.52 9.98
C LEU A 546 0.44 4.09 9.13
N ARG A 547 1.65 4.09 9.70
CA ARG A 547 2.86 4.59 9.06
C ARG A 547 4.07 3.73 9.43
N LEU A 548 5.02 3.65 8.50
CA LEU A 548 6.30 3.02 8.76
C LEU A 548 7.09 3.92 9.73
N ALA A 549 7.33 3.45 10.95
CA ALA A 549 8.09 4.18 11.97
C ALA A 549 9.60 3.95 11.82
N GLY A 550 10.00 2.77 11.33
CA GLY A 550 11.40 2.41 11.08
C GLY A 550 11.54 0.97 10.63
N TYR A 551 12.74 0.59 10.23
CA TYR A 551 13.09 -0.79 9.93
C TYR A 551 14.57 -1.06 10.22
N ARG A 552 14.91 -2.33 10.46
CA ARG A 552 16.29 -2.79 10.71
C ARG A 552 16.57 -4.08 9.94
N ASN A 553 17.80 -4.25 9.47
CA ASN A 553 18.30 -5.46 8.82
C ASN A 553 17.58 -5.84 7.49
N GLY A 554 17.25 -4.87 6.64
CA GLY A 554 16.68 -5.13 5.31
C GLY A 554 16.71 -3.92 4.39
N SER A 555 16.46 -4.13 3.10
CA SER A 555 16.31 -3.08 2.08
C SER A 555 14.98 -2.34 2.20
N GLU A 556 14.89 -1.13 1.62
CA GLU A 556 13.66 -0.34 1.63
C GLU A 556 12.47 -1.03 0.91
N PRO A 557 12.65 -1.71 -0.23
CA PRO A 557 11.58 -2.51 -0.82
C PRO A 557 11.10 -3.66 0.09
N ALA A 558 12.01 -4.32 0.81
CA ALA A 558 11.65 -5.35 1.78
C ALA A 558 10.90 -4.75 2.99
N ALA A 559 11.31 -3.57 3.45
CA ALA A 559 10.62 -2.83 4.51
C ALA A 559 9.19 -2.46 4.11
N GLN A 560 8.99 -2.03 2.86
CA GLN A 560 7.67 -1.68 2.33
C GLN A 560 6.75 -2.91 2.28
N ASN A 561 7.25 -4.06 1.82
CA ASN A 561 6.50 -5.32 1.86
C ASN A 561 6.14 -5.72 3.30
N ALA A 562 7.11 -5.69 4.22
CA ALA A 562 6.88 -6.01 5.62
C ALA A 562 5.85 -5.07 6.28
N PHE A 563 5.90 -3.78 5.95
CA PHE A 563 4.94 -2.77 6.40
C PHE A 563 3.53 -3.05 5.92
N GLU A 564 3.35 -3.46 4.66
CA GLU A 564 2.03 -3.79 4.11
C GLU A 564 1.41 -5.01 4.79
N VAL A 565 2.23 -6.04 5.02
CA VAL A 565 1.82 -7.25 5.75
C VAL A 565 1.48 -6.90 7.21
N ALA A 566 2.29 -6.07 7.87
CA ALA A 566 2.07 -5.66 9.27
C ALA A 566 0.81 -4.80 9.41
N SER A 567 0.63 -3.85 8.49
CA SER A 567 -0.56 -3.01 8.40
C SER A 567 -1.84 -3.83 8.17
N ARG A 568 -1.74 -4.93 7.41
CA ARG A 568 -2.84 -5.88 7.24
C ARG A 568 -3.12 -6.63 8.53
N ALA A 569 -2.08 -7.15 9.21
CA ALA A 569 -2.22 -7.86 10.48
C ALA A 569 -2.93 -7.01 11.55
N ILE A 570 -2.51 -5.76 11.71
CA ILE A 570 -3.11 -4.79 12.63
C ILE A 570 -4.60 -4.57 12.30
N ARG A 571 -4.94 -4.37 11.02
CA ARG A 571 -6.35 -4.16 10.60
C ARG A 571 -7.22 -5.39 10.79
N MET A 572 -6.68 -6.60 10.57
CA MET A 572 -7.45 -7.84 10.72
C MET A 572 -7.72 -8.16 12.18
N CYS A 573 -6.69 -8.13 13.03
CA CYS A 573 -6.84 -8.46 14.46
C CYS A 573 -7.48 -7.30 15.24
N GLY A 574 -7.30 -6.06 14.78
CA GLY A 574 -7.90 -4.88 15.40
C GLY A 574 -9.38 -4.63 15.04
N ARG A 575 -10.01 -5.46 14.19
CA ARG A 575 -11.39 -5.23 13.73
C ARG A 575 -12.41 -5.21 14.88
N ASN A 576 -12.20 -6.03 15.89
CA ASN A 576 -13.05 -6.10 17.08
C ASN A 576 -12.59 -5.13 18.20
N GLY A 577 -11.43 -4.50 18.04
CA GLY A 577 -10.75 -3.77 19.10
C GLY A 577 -9.85 -4.68 19.94
N PHE A 578 -8.74 -4.12 20.44
CA PHE A 578 -7.86 -4.78 21.40
C PHE A 578 -8.33 -4.51 22.83
N ASP A 579 -8.23 -5.52 23.70
CA ASP A 579 -8.63 -5.42 25.11
C ASP A 579 -7.57 -4.68 25.93
N LEU A 580 -7.58 -3.34 25.82
CA LEU A 580 -6.68 -2.44 26.51
C LEU A 580 -7.46 -1.63 27.57
N PRO A 581 -6.89 -1.40 28.77
CA PRO A 581 -7.57 -0.65 29.83
C PRO A 581 -7.88 0.79 29.39
N ARG A 582 -9.17 1.15 29.38
CA ARG A 582 -9.66 2.47 28.93
C ARG A 582 -9.15 3.62 29.81
N GLU A 583 -8.91 3.34 31.09
CA GLU A 583 -8.36 4.28 32.06
C GLU A 583 -6.94 4.73 31.67
N LYS A 584 -6.24 3.93 30.85
CA LYS A 584 -4.87 4.17 30.39
C LYS A 584 -4.79 4.65 28.93
N TYR A 585 -5.90 5.07 28.33
CA TYR A 585 -5.97 5.42 26.89
C TYR A 585 -4.87 6.37 26.42
N GLY A 586 -4.52 7.39 27.21
CA GLY A 586 -3.45 8.32 26.86
C GLY A 586 -2.07 7.68 26.65
N ARG A 587 -1.84 6.44 27.12
CA ARG A 587 -0.59 5.68 26.95
C ARG A 587 -0.55 4.81 25.70
N TRP A 588 -1.71 4.43 25.15
CA TRP A 588 -1.81 3.50 24.02
C TRP A 588 -2.63 4.06 22.85
N GLN A 589 -3.06 5.31 22.93
CA GLN A 589 -3.66 6.02 21.79
C GLN A 589 -2.72 6.10 20.58
N GLU A 590 -1.41 6.10 20.81
CA GLU A 590 -0.35 6.05 19.81
C GLU A 590 0.63 4.97 20.22
N VAL A 591 0.77 3.94 19.38
CA VAL A 591 1.64 2.80 19.64
C VAL A 591 2.58 2.58 18.47
N VAL A 592 3.80 2.11 18.80
CA VAL A 592 4.77 1.61 17.82
C VAL A 592 4.96 0.12 18.10
N VAL A 593 4.78 -0.68 17.07
CA VAL A 593 4.82 -2.14 17.15
C VAL A 593 5.92 -2.67 16.23
N ASP A 594 6.84 -3.44 16.81
CA ASP A 594 7.95 -4.07 16.11
C ASP A 594 7.55 -5.46 15.65
N PHE A 595 7.51 -5.70 14.34
CA PHE A 595 7.27 -7.02 13.77
C PHE A 595 8.60 -7.66 13.36
N ARG A 596 8.87 -8.85 13.90
CA ARG A 596 10.10 -9.63 13.72
C ARG A 596 9.77 -11.10 13.40
N PRO A 597 10.68 -11.87 12.78
CA PRO A 597 10.47 -13.30 12.57
C PRO A 597 10.23 -14.10 13.84
N ASP A 598 10.91 -13.74 14.94
CA ASP A 598 10.77 -14.37 16.25
C ASP A 598 9.54 -13.88 17.03
N GLY A 599 8.82 -12.86 16.52
CA GLY A 599 7.56 -12.40 17.07
C GLY A 599 7.36 -10.89 17.03
N ILE A 600 6.33 -10.42 17.75
CA ILE A 600 5.93 -9.01 17.82
C ILE A 600 6.49 -8.39 19.11
N GLY A 601 7.08 -7.20 19.05
CA GLY A 601 7.59 -6.42 20.19
C GLY A 601 6.92 -5.05 20.29
N PHE A 602 7.08 -4.39 21.43
CA PHE A 602 6.61 -3.02 21.67
C PHE A 602 7.74 -2.18 22.23
N GLU A 603 7.83 -0.94 21.78
CA GLU A 603 8.78 0.07 22.28
C GLU A 603 8.08 1.12 23.15
#